data_AF-A0A7C3QRI2-F1
#
_entry.id   AF-A0A7C3QRI2-F1
#
_cell.length_a   1.000
_cell.length_b   1.000
_cell.length_c   1.000
_cell.angle_alpha   90.00
_cell.angle_beta   90.00
_cell.angle_gamma   90.00
#
_symmetry.space_group_name_H-M   'P 1'
#
loop_
_entity.id
_entity.type
_entity.pdbx_description
1 polymer ?
#
loop_
_entity_poly.entity_id
_entity_poly.type
_entity_poly.pdbx_seq_one_letter_code
_entity_poly.pdbx_strand_id
1 'polypeptide(L)'
;MISEYFLQTSKQLEELHRQALTEKSLPQKEKDLSFYQGLFSFLNDHLPGHFSLATGKVRNKRHLLNRNCDALIYHKWCKKFLEMSGGYVLADHLYAFLSIESDITAQNLVTHVNLTQAMKSLYKGEENEKEFEVIPLYSLLFTYSSKLSLPEIRKLMQDYDDEKEIPMNKEIDLITVLGTGLIIKDWEAG
;
A
#
# COMPACT_ATOMS: atom_id res chain seq x y z
N MET A 1 -2.63 25.36 15.42
CA MET A 1 -3.64 24.40 15.91
C MET A 1 -3.74 23.14 15.03
N ILE A 2 -4.26 23.20 13.79
CA ILE A 2 -4.33 21.99 12.92
C ILE A 2 -2.96 21.55 12.40
N SER A 3 -2.10 22.51 12.00
CA SER A 3 -0.73 22.21 11.57
C SER A 3 0.12 21.56 12.67
N GLU A 4 -0.03 22.02 13.91
CA GLU A 4 0.63 21.44 15.08
C GLU A 4 0.13 20.03 15.37
N TYR A 5 -1.17 19.78 15.20
CA TYR A 5 -1.74 18.44 15.30
C TYR A 5 -1.06 17.48 14.33
N PHE A 6 -1.01 17.80 13.03
CA PHE A 6 -0.35 16.93 12.04
C PHE A 6 1.14 16.72 12.32
N LEU A 7 1.85 17.76 12.77
CA LEU A 7 3.25 17.64 13.15
C LEU A 7 3.45 16.72 14.36
N GLN A 8 2.59 16.84 15.38
CA GLN A 8 2.63 15.96 16.55
C GLN A 8 2.32 14.52 16.17
N THR A 9 1.32 14.30 15.33
CA THR A 9 0.95 12.98 14.83
C THR A 9 2.10 12.33 14.03
N SER A 10 2.77 13.08 13.15
CA SER A 10 3.96 12.59 12.43
C SER A 10 5.06 12.14 13.40
N LYS A 11 5.36 12.98 14.40
CA LYS A 11 6.38 12.67 15.43
C LYS A 11 6.02 11.45 16.27
N GLN A 12 4.74 11.25 16.59
CA GLN A 12 4.28 10.05 17.30
C GLN A 12 4.52 8.79 16.47
N LEU A 13 4.24 8.82 15.16
CA LEU A 13 4.48 7.68 14.27
C LEU A 13 5.98 7.37 14.14
N GLU A 14 6.83 8.40 14.06
CA GLU A 14 8.29 8.27 14.05
C GLU A 14 8.82 7.64 15.34
N GLU A 15 8.29 8.05 16.49
CA GLU A 15 8.71 7.52 17.79
C GLU A 15 8.25 6.07 17.99
N LEU A 16 7.02 5.72 17.57
CA LEU A 16 6.54 4.33 17.58
C LEU A 16 7.44 3.42 16.73
N HIS A 17 7.91 3.91 15.58
CA HIS A 17 8.85 3.16 14.77
C HIS A 17 10.21 2.98 15.43
N ARG A 18 10.74 4.06 16.02
CA ARG A 18 12.02 4.03 16.74
C ARG A 18 11.99 3.02 17.88
N GLN A 19 10.90 3.00 18.65
CA GLN A 19 10.68 2.04 19.72
C GLN A 19 10.64 0.60 19.19
N ALA A 20 9.91 0.36 18.10
CA ALA A 20 9.85 -0.96 17.47
C ALA A 20 11.24 -1.45 17.01
N LEU A 21 12.10 -0.57 16.47
CA LEU A 21 13.48 -0.90 16.10
C LEU A 21 14.37 -1.22 17.31
N THR A 22 14.14 -0.59 18.45
CA THR A 22 14.93 -0.87 19.67
C THR A 22 14.50 -2.15 20.38
N GLU A 23 13.20 -2.49 20.34
CA GLU A 23 12.64 -3.65 21.04
C GLU A 23 12.71 -4.95 20.22
N LYS A 24 12.68 -4.86 18.89
CA LYS A 24 12.67 -6.02 18.00
C LYS A 24 13.81 -5.92 17.00
N SER A 25 14.67 -6.93 16.97
CA SER A 25 15.64 -7.09 15.88
C SER A 25 14.90 -7.23 14.54
N LEU A 26 15.35 -6.51 13.50
CA LEU A 26 14.76 -6.58 12.15
C LEU A 26 14.57 -8.05 11.72
N PRO A 27 13.35 -8.46 11.33
CA PRO A 27 13.08 -9.83 10.93
C PRO A 27 13.93 -10.22 9.71
N GLN A 28 14.66 -11.34 9.78
CA GLN A 28 15.60 -11.75 8.73
C GLN A 28 14.97 -12.50 7.54
N LYS A 29 13.70 -12.95 7.63
CA LYS A 29 13.08 -13.82 6.59
C LYS A 29 11.61 -13.58 6.29
N GLU A 30 10.78 -13.26 7.27
CA GLU A 30 9.37 -12.88 7.07
C GLU A 30 9.11 -11.54 7.76
N LYS A 31 8.38 -10.63 7.09
CA LYS A 31 7.96 -9.37 7.72
C LYS A 31 7.08 -9.69 8.93
N ASP A 32 7.61 -9.41 10.12
CA ASP A 32 6.84 -9.48 11.34
C ASP A 32 5.85 -8.31 11.39
N LEU A 33 4.58 -8.58 11.07
CA LEU A 33 3.51 -7.57 11.09
C LEU A 33 3.33 -6.92 12.48
N SER A 34 3.76 -7.57 13.56
CA SER A 34 3.72 -7.00 14.91
C SER A 34 4.71 -5.84 15.09
N PHE A 35 5.71 -5.72 14.22
CA PHE A 35 6.58 -4.55 14.14
C PHE A 35 5.83 -3.31 13.62
N TYR A 36 4.83 -3.51 12.76
CA TYR A 36 4.06 -2.43 12.13
C TYR A 36 2.74 -2.13 12.84
N GLN A 37 2.45 -2.77 13.98
CA GLN A 37 1.17 -2.65 14.69
C GLN A 37 0.78 -1.19 15.01
N GLY A 38 1.77 -0.34 15.31
CA GLY A 38 1.55 1.09 15.52
C GLY A 38 1.01 1.80 14.27
N LEU A 39 1.55 1.48 13.09
CA LEU A 39 1.06 2.01 11.81
C LEU A 39 -0.33 1.45 11.47
N PHE A 40 -0.59 0.17 11.73
CA PHE A 40 -1.93 -0.40 11.52
C PHE A 40 -2.99 0.29 12.39
N SER A 41 -2.67 0.52 13.66
CA SER A 41 -3.57 1.22 14.59
C SER A 41 -3.80 2.66 14.12
N PHE A 42 -2.73 3.35 13.75
CA PHE A 42 -2.79 4.70 13.19
C PHE A 42 -3.71 4.77 11.97
N LEU A 43 -3.53 3.87 10.99
CA LEU A 43 -4.37 3.83 9.79
C LEU A 43 -5.83 3.55 10.16
N ASN A 44 -6.09 2.59 11.04
CA ASN A 44 -7.44 2.22 11.44
C ASN A 44 -8.18 3.36 12.16
N ASP A 45 -7.47 4.18 12.95
CA ASP A 45 -8.05 5.34 13.66
C ASP A 45 -8.37 6.52 12.73
N HIS A 46 -7.69 6.62 11.59
CA HIS A 46 -7.83 7.73 10.63
C HIS A 46 -8.63 7.37 9.38
N LEU A 47 -8.91 6.08 9.15
CA LEU A 47 -9.75 5.63 8.04
C LEU A 47 -11.23 5.95 8.34
N PRO A 48 -12.00 6.41 7.33
CA PRO A 48 -13.45 6.54 7.48
C PRO A 48 -14.09 5.20 7.86
N GLY A 49 -15.10 5.21 8.74
CA GLY A 49 -15.65 3.98 9.35
C GLY A 49 -16.30 2.95 8.43
N HIS A 50 -16.51 3.26 7.15
CA HIS A 50 -16.97 2.29 6.14
C HIS A 50 -15.81 1.52 5.49
N PHE A 51 -14.57 1.96 5.69
CA PHE A 51 -13.38 1.22 5.32
C PHE A 51 -12.89 0.35 6.47
N SER A 52 -12.15 -0.68 6.12
CA SER A 52 -11.48 -1.55 7.08
C SER A 52 -10.12 -1.93 6.56
N LEU A 53 -9.23 -2.25 7.49
CA LEU A 53 -7.88 -2.68 7.23
C LEU A 53 -7.79 -4.20 7.43
N ALA A 54 -7.13 -4.89 6.52
CA ALA A 54 -6.77 -6.30 6.65
C ALA A 54 -5.35 -6.54 6.16
N THR A 55 -4.79 -7.68 6.53
CA THR A 55 -3.54 -8.20 5.95
C THR A 55 -3.86 -9.45 5.15
N GLY A 56 -3.02 -9.80 4.18
CA GLY A 56 -3.14 -11.08 3.47
C GLY A 56 -3.53 -10.97 2.01
N LYS A 57 -4.45 -11.83 1.56
CA LYS A 57 -4.64 -12.15 0.13
C LYS A 57 -5.93 -11.57 -0.44
N VAL A 58 -5.87 -11.24 -1.73
CA VAL A 58 -6.99 -10.70 -2.51
C VAL A 58 -7.46 -11.74 -3.52
N ARG A 59 -8.78 -11.82 -3.71
CA ARG A 59 -9.40 -12.74 -4.67
C ARG A 59 -10.42 -12.01 -5.54
N ASN A 60 -10.44 -12.36 -6.83
CA ASN A 60 -11.53 -12.08 -7.75
C ASN A 60 -12.29 -13.39 -8.07
N LYS A 61 -13.47 -13.32 -8.71
CA LYS A 61 -14.34 -14.42 -9.16
C LYS A 61 -13.55 -15.59 -9.77
N ARG A 62 -12.51 -15.32 -10.56
CA ARG A 62 -11.71 -16.33 -11.29
C ARG A 62 -10.31 -16.59 -10.73
N HIS A 63 -9.68 -15.59 -10.12
CA HIS A 63 -8.26 -15.63 -9.78
C HIS A 63 -8.01 -15.27 -8.32
N LEU A 64 -7.10 -16.02 -7.70
CA LEU A 64 -6.56 -15.70 -6.39
C LEU A 64 -5.17 -15.09 -6.58
N LEU A 65 -4.93 -13.92 -5.97
CA LEU A 65 -3.57 -13.43 -5.86
C LEU A 65 -2.86 -14.18 -4.73
N ASN A 66 -1.87 -14.99 -5.10
CA ASN A 66 -1.09 -15.78 -4.15
C ASN A 66 0.10 -15.01 -3.57
N ARG A 67 -0.04 -13.70 -3.38
CA ARG A 67 0.92 -12.83 -2.70
C ARG A 67 0.22 -12.20 -1.49
N ASN A 68 0.94 -12.12 -0.38
CA ASN A 68 0.46 -11.41 0.79
C ASN A 68 0.77 -9.92 0.61
N CYS A 69 -0.26 -9.10 0.77
CA CYS A 69 -0.09 -7.66 0.94
C CYS A 69 0.04 -7.36 2.43
N ASP A 70 0.90 -6.39 2.77
CA ASP A 70 1.07 -5.98 4.15
C ASP A 70 -0.24 -5.40 4.67
N ALA A 71 -0.83 -4.44 3.96
CA ALA A 71 -2.12 -3.84 4.29
C ALA A 71 -3.06 -3.75 3.08
N LEU A 72 -4.34 -4.00 3.32
CA LEU A 72 -5.44 -3.93 2.36
C LEU A 72 -6.53 -3.03 2.95
N ILE A 73 -6.88 -1.96 2.23
CA ILE A 73 -7.94 -1.04 2.59
C ILE A 73 -9.15 -1.36 1.70
N TYR A 74 -10.22 -1.82 2.33
CA TYR A 74 -11.40 -2.30 1.62
C TYR A 74 -12.68 -1.78 2.26
N HIS A 75 -13.73 -1.66 1.45
CA HIS A 75 -15.06 -1.30 1.92
C HIS A 75 -15.71 -2.50 2.61
N LYS A 76 -16.04 -2.33 3.90
CA LYS A 76 -16.63 -3.38 4.71
C LYS A 76 -18.14 -3.24 4.74
N TRP A 77 -18.82 -3.97 3.86
CA TRP A 77 -20.28 -4.01 3.82
C TRP A 77 -20.94 -4.67 5.04
N CYS A 78 -20.26 -5.61 5.72
CA CYS A 78 -20.79 -6.29 6.90
C CYS A 78 -19.69 -6.81 7.86
N LYS A 79 -20.06 -7.07 9.12
CA LYS A 79 -19.13 -7.56 10.17
C LYS A 79 -18.47 -8.89 9.82
N LYS A 80 -19.19 -9.79 9.14
CA LYS A 80 -18.76 -11.14 8.79
C LYS A 80 -18.12 -11.26 7.41
N PHE A 81 -17.79 -10.14 6.75
CA PHE A 81 -17.29 -10.16 5.37
C PHE A 81 -16.13 -11.14 5.16
N LEU A 82 -15.09 -11.07 5.99
CA LEU A 82 -13.92 -11.95 5.88
C LEU A 82 -14.26 -13.42 6.19
N GLU A 83 -15.19 -13.68 7.12
CA GLU A 83 -15.67 -15.04 7.41
C GLU A 83 -16.36 -15.62 6.18
N MET A 84 -17.24 -14.83 5.55
CA MET A 84 -18.01 -15.23 4.36
C MET A 84 -17.13 -15.40 3.11
N SER A 85 -16.07 -14.61 2.98
CA SER A 85 -15.15 -14.69 1.85
C SER A 85 -14.07 -15.77 2.02
N GLY A 86 -14.01 -16.44 3.18
CA GLY A 86 -12.99 -17.45 3.47
C GLY A 86 -11.63 -16.86 3.85
N GLY A 87 -11.60 -15.64 4.41
CA GLY A 87 -10.41 -14.93 4.84
C GLY A 87 -9.76 -14.06 3.75
N TYR A 88 -10.42 -13.86 2.62
CA TYR A 88 -9.92 -13.08 1.49
C TYR A 88 -10.61 -11.72 1.38
N VAL A 89 -9.88 -10.68 0.98
CA VAL A 89 -10.51 -9.45 0.51
C VAL A 89 -10.92 -9.63 -0.94
N LEU A 90 -12.16 -9.29 -1.27
CA LEU A 90 -12.65 -9.35 -2.66
C LEU A 90 -12.11 -8.14 -3.44
N ALA A 91 -11.63 -8.38 -4.67
CA ALA A 91 -11.09 -7.32 -5.53
C ALA A 91 -12.11 -6.17 -5.68
N ASP A 92 -13.38 -6.48 -5.94
CA ASP A 92 -14.44 -5.48 -6.12
C ASP A 92 -14.71 -4.59 -4.89
N HIS A 93 -14.15 -4.93 -3.73
CA HIS A 93 -14.31 -4.16 -2.49
C HIS A 93 -13.01 -3.47 -2.07
N LEU A 94 -11.91 -3.72 -2.77
CA LEU A 94 -10.59 -3.20 -2.43
C LEU A 94 -10.38 -1.84 -3.09
N TYR A 95 -9.96 -0.87 -2.28
CA TYR A 95 -9.73 0.52 -2.71
C TYR A 95 -8.26 0.88 -2.71
N ALA A 96 -7.49 0.32 -1.78
CA ALA A 96 -6.05 0.52 -1.77
C ALA A 96 -5.32 -0.68 -1.18
N PHE A 97 -4.07 -0.86 -1.56
CA PHE A 97 -3.16 -1.79 -0.91
C PHE A 97 -1.83 -1.09 -0.62
N LEU A 98 -1.20 -1.53 0.46
CA LEU A 98 -0.01 -0.90 1.01
C LEU A 98 1.09 -1.95 1.18
N SER A 99 2.29 -1.62 0.71
CA SER A 99 3.52 -2.29 1.15
C SER A 99 4.24 -1.40 2.16
N ILE A 100 4.71 -2.01 3.25
CA ILE A 100 5.33 -1.30 4.37
C ILE A 100 6.78 -1.75 4.50
N GLU A 101 7.74 -0.86 4.29
CA GLU A 101 9.17 -1.16 4.36
C GLU A 101 9.85 -0.35 5.46
N SER A 102 10.93 -0.87 6.04
CA SER A 102 11.74 -0.11 7.01
C SER A 102 12.63 0.94 6.31
N ASP A 103 13.24 0.55 5.20
CA ASP A 103 14.08 1.39 4.35
C ASP A 103 13.72 1.10 2.89
N ILE A 104 13.75 2.13 2.05
CA ILE A 104 13.45 1.99 0.63
C ILE A 104 14.71 1.59 -0.13
N THR A 105 14.59 0.49 -0.86
CA THR A 105 15.65 -0.04 -1.71
C THR A 105 15.10 -0.25 -3.11
N ALA A 106 15.98 -0.30 -4.12
CA ALA A 106 15.57 -0.63 -5.49
C ALA A 106 14.83 -1.97 -5.55
N GLN A 107 15.25 -2.96 -4.76
CA GLN A 107 14.59 -4.27 -4.71
C GLN A 107 13.16 -4.18 -4.16
N ASN A 108 12.94 -3.39 -3.11
CA ASN A 108 11.62 -3.20 -2.52
C ASN A 108 10.67 -2.44 -3.45
N LEU A 109 11.19 -1.42 -4.14
CA LEU A 109 10.46 -0.71 -5.20
C LEU A 109 10.02 -1.67 -6.29
N VAL A 110 10.93 -2.45 -6.87
CA VAL A 110 10.62 -3.45 -7.91
C VAL A 110 9.59 -4.46 -7.42
N THR A 111 9.71 -4.91 -6.16
CA THR A 111 8.77 -5.86 -5.56
C THR A 111 7.36 -5.26 -5.49
N HIS A 112 7.25 -4.00 -5.07
CA HIS A 112 5.99 -3.28 -4.99
C HIS A 112 5.40 -2.98 -6.39
N VAL A 113 6.22 -2.61 -7.38
CA VAL A 113 5.77 -2.43 -8.77
C VAL A 113 5.16 -3.74 -9.31
N ASN A 114 5.83 -4.87 -9.12
CA ASN A 114 5.31 -6.17 -9.54
C ASN A 114 4.00 -6.54 -8.82
N LEU A 115 3.89 -6.21 -7.53
CA LEU A 115 2.65 -6.39 -6.78
C LEU A 115 1.53 -5.52 -7.36
N THR A 116 1.85 -4.27 -7.71
CA THR A 116 0.92 -3.30 -8.29
C THR A 116 0.35 -3.78 -9.60
N GLN A 117 1.23 -4.21 -10.51
CA GLN A 117 0.81 -4.77 -11.79
C GLN A 117 -0.09 -6.01 -11.60
N ALA A 118 0.27 -6.90 -10.67
CA ALA A 118 -0.54 -8.09 -10.40
C ALA A 118 -1.92 -7.73 -9.83
N MET A 119 -1.97 -6.84 -8.85
CA MET A 119 -3.20 -6.38 -8.20
C MET A 119 -4.13 -5.65 -9.16
N LYS A 120 -3.62 -4.65 -9.88
CA LYS A 120 -4.40 -3.88 -10.86
C LYS A 120 -4.83 -4.73 -12.06
N SER A 121 -4.11 -5.81 -12.38
CA SER A 121 -4.52 -6.77 -13.43
C SER A 121 -5.67 -7.68 -13.01
N LEU A 122 -5.93 -7.87 -11.70
CA LEU A 122 -7.08 -8.68 -11.23
C LEU A 122 -8.41 -8.10 -11.70
N TYR A 123 -8.48 -6.79 -11.93
CA TYR A 123 -9.69 -6.08 -12.37
C TYR A 123 -9.92 -6.14 -13.89
N LYS A 124 -8.90 -6.50 -14.68
CA LYS A 124 -8.97 -6.48 -16.15
C LYS A 124 -9.65 -7.73 -16.76
N GLY A 125 -10.19 -8.62 -15.92
CA GLY A 125 -10.71 -9.93 -16.34
C GLY A 125 -12.13 -9.93 -16.91
N GLU A 126 -12.81 -8.78 -16.98
CA GLU A 126 -14.19 -8.69 -17.45
C GLU A 126 -14.29 -7.87 -18.74
N GLU A 127 -13.98 -8.50 -19.89
CA GLU A 127 -14.15 -7.92 -21.23
C GLU A 127 -15.61 -7.49 -21.57
N ASN A 128 -16.56 -7.70 -20.66
CA ASN A 128 -17.99 -7.41 -20.83
C ASN A 128 -18.58 -6.51 -19.73
N GLU A 129 -17.81 -6.07 -18.73
CA GLU A 129 -18.31 -5.09 -17.77
C GLU A 129 -18.20 -3.70 -18.40
N LYS A 130 -19.33 -2.98 -18.46
CA LYS A 130 -19.37 -1.59 -18.91
C LYS A 130 -18.31 -0.80 -18.15
N GLU A 131 -17.62 0.11 -18.81
CA GLU A 131 -16.53 0.98 -18.29
C GLU A 131 -16.84 1.76 -16.99
N PHE A 132 -18.04 1.62 -16.41
CA PHE A 132 -18.58 2.45 -15.34
C PHE A 132 -18.38 1.93 -13.91
N GLU A 133 -17.79 0.75 -13.66
CA GLU A 133 -17.75 0.20 -12.28
C GLU A 133 -16.38 -0.31 -11.79
N VAL A 134 -15.28 -0.01 -12.49
CA VAL A 134 -13.96 -0.32 -11.93
C VAL A 134 -13.59 0.72 -10.87
N ILE A 135 -13.66 0.33 -9.60
CA ILE A 135 -13.18 1.15 -8.49
C ILE A 135 -11.67 1.41 -8.69
N PRO A 136 -11.21 2.67 -8.65
CA PRO A 136 -9.78 2.95 -8.76
C PRO A 136 -9.04 2.31 -7.58
N LEU A 137 -8.16 1.36 -7.90
CA LEU A 137 -7.31 0.70 -6.93
C LEU A 137 -6.02 1.51 -6.73
N TYR A 138 -5.83 2.06 -5.54
CA TYR A 138 -4.62 2.81 -5.21
C TYR A 138 -3.50 1.91 -4.66
N SER A 139 -2.32 2.05 -5.25
CA SER A 139 -1.08 1.40 -4.87
C SER A 139 -0.24 2.34 -4.02
N LEU A 140 -0.02 1.95 -2.77
CA LEU A 140 0.69 2.75 -1.79
C LEU A 140 1.95 2.02 -1.34
N LEU A 141 3.08 2.73 -1.29
CA LEU A 141 4.31 2.27 -0.65
C LEU A 141 4.63 3.20 0.52
N PHE A 142 4.70 2.64 1.73
CA PHE A 142 5.12 3.38 2.91
C PHE A 142 6.49 2.87 3.36
N THR A 143 7.40 3.80 3.62
CA THR A 143 8.70 3.51 4.22
C THR A 143 8.96 4.43 5.40
N TYR A 144 9.64 3.91 6.42
CA TYR A 144 10.01 4.70 7.60
C TYR A 144 11.28 5.52 7.39
N SER A 145 12.19 5.03 6.57
CA SER A 145 13.45 5.70 6.27
C SER A 145 13.82 5.57 4.80
N SER A 146 14.72 6.43 4.38
CA SER A 146 15.36 6.33 3.07
C SER A 146 16.76 6.88 3.13
N LYS A 147 17.71 6.17 2.52
CA LYS A 147 19.03 6.71 2.18
C LYS A 147 19.01 7.54 0.89
N LEU A 148 17.97 7.37 0.08
CA LEU A 148 17.77 8.07 -1.19
C LEU A 148 16.92 9.32 -0.96
N SER A 149 17.23 10.39 -1.67
CA SER A 149 16.36 11.56 -1.71
C SER A 149 15.08 11.27 -2.51
N LEU A 150 14.00 12.00 -2.23
CA LEU A 150 12.73 11.85 -2.98
C LEU A 150 12.91 11.99 -4.51
N PRO A 151 13.71 12.94 -5.04
CA PRO A 151 13.98 13.02 -6.48
C PRO A 151 14.68 11.77 -7.03
N GLU A 152 15.61 11.17 -6.29
CA GLU A 152 16.28 9.93 -6.71
C GLU A 152 15.30 8.75 -6.74
N ILE A 153 14.43 8.63 -5.74
CA ILE A 153 13.36 7.61 -5.71
C ILE A 153 12.42 7.79 -6.91
N ARG A 154 12.01 9.03 -7.19
CA ARG A 154 11.16 9.34 -8.35
C ARG A 154 11.83 8.94 -9.65
N LYS A 155 13.10 9.31 -9.83
CA LYS A 155 13.85 8.97 -11.04
C LYS A 155 14.00 7.46 -11.21
N LEU A 156 14.36 6.73 -10.15
CA LEU A 156 14.48 5.26 -10.19
C LEU A 156 13.16 4.58 -10.59
N MET A 157 12.03 5.10 -10.11
CA MET A 157 10.71 4.62 -10.50
C MET A 157 10.43 4.90 -11.97
N GLN A 158 10.63 6.14 -12.44
CA GLN A 158 10.43 6.50 -13.84
C GLN A 158 11.31 5.67 -14.78
N ASP A 159 12.60 5.54 -14.47
CA ASP A 159 13.54 4.71 -15.24
C ASP A 159 13.05 3.25 -15.31
N TYR A 160 12.48 2.71 -14.22
CA TYR A 160 11.95 1.34 -14.18
C TYR A 160 10.64 1.18 -14.97
N ASP A 161 9.73 2.15 -14.83
CA ASP A 161 8.45 2.16 -15.53
C ASP A 161 8.68 2.26 -17.05
N ASP A 162 9.64 3.10 -17.48
CA ASP A 162 10.08 3.25 -18.87
C ASP A 162 10.74 1.97 -19.39
N GLU A 163 11.67 1.37 -18.63
CA GLU A 163 12.37 0.13 -19.04
C GLU A 163 11.42 -1.06 -19.19
N LYS A 164 10.36 -1.12 -18.35
CA LYS A 164 9.38 -2.22 -18.36
C LYS A 164 8.11 -1.91 -19.13
N GLU A 165 8.05 -0.74 -19.78
CA GLU A 165 6.88 -0.26 -20.54
C GLU A 165 5.58 -0.41 -19.72
N ILE A 166 5.64 0.00 -18.46
CA ILE A 166 4.52 -0.17 -17.52
C ILE A 166 3.40 0.78 -17.94
N PRO A 167 2.18 0.29 -18.20
CA PRO A 167 1.07 1.17 -18.52
C PRO A 167 0.79 2.12 -17.35
N MET A 168 0.46 3.38 -17.65
CA MET A 168 0.15 4.41 -16.65
C MET A 168 -0.87 3.93 -15.61
N ASN A 169 -1.89 3.19 -16.02
CA ASN A 169 -2.90 2.65 -15.10
C ASN A 169 -2.41 1.50 -14.21
N LYS A 170 -1.14 1.09 -14.29
CA LYS A 170 -0.49 0.03 -13.50
C LYS A 170 0.73 0.49 -12.71
N GLU A 171 1.04 1.77 -12.71
CA GLU A 171 2.12 2.36 -11.91
C GLU A 171 1.74 2.51 -10.44
N ILE A 172 2.73 2.85 -9.60
CA ILE A 172 2.54 3.16 -8.19
C ILE A 172 1.88 4.54 -8.06
N ASP A 173 0.94 4.68 -7.13
CA ASP A 173 0.13 5.91 -7.01
C ASP A 173 0.67 6.85 -5.92
N LEU A 174 1.21 6.29 -4.84
CA LEU A 174 1.77 7.06 -3.73
C LEU A 174 2.98 6.35 -3.12
N ILE A 175 4.06 7.09 -2.91
CA ILE A 175 5.19 6.67 -2.07
C ILE A 175 5.29 7.66 -0.90
N THR A 176 5.30 7.16 0.33
CA THR A 176 5.47 7.97 1.54
C THR A 176 6.75 7.56 2.24
N VAL A 177 7.63 8.54 2.49
CA VAL A 177 8.84 8.38 3.30
C VAL A 177 8.64 9.20 4.58
N LEU A 178 8.48 8.51 5.71
CA LEU A 178 8.21 9.16 7.00
C LEU A 178 9.29 10.19 7.35
N GLY A 179 8.87 11.37 7.81
CA GLY A 179 9.76 12.48 8.17
C GLY A 179 10.41 13.22 6.99
N THR A 180 10.38 12.66 5.78
CA THR A 180 11.00 13.25 4.59
C THR A 180 9.97 13.85 3.64
N GLY A 181 8.88 13.13 3.35
CA GLY A 181 7.82 13.61 2.47
C GLY A 181 7.15 12.49 1.67
N LEU A 182 6.50 12.87 0.57
CA LEU A 182 5.68 11.99 -0.24
C LEU A 182 5.84 12.28 -1.73
N ILE A 183 5.68 11.25 -2.54
CA ILE A 183 5.65 11.30 -4.01
C ILE A 183 4.26 10.82 -4.41
N ILE A 184 3.50 11.69 -5.07
CA ILE A 184 2.17 11.39 -5.60
C ILE A 184 2.28 11.32 -7.11
N LYS A 185 1.68 10.29 -7.69
CA LYS A 185 1.49 10.21 -9.13
C LYS A 185 0.55 11.32 -9.61
N ASP A 186 1.00 12.06 -10.61
CA ASP A 186 0.16 13.02 -11.32
C ASP A 186 -0.63 12.28 -12.41
N TRP A 187 -1.95 12.23 -12.25
CA TRP A 187 -2.85 11.59 -13.21
C TRP A 187 -3.29 12.53 -14.33
N GLU A 188 -3.05 13.84 -14.18
CA GLU A 188 -3.41 14.85 -15.19
C GLU A 188 -2.27 15.11 -16.18
N ALA A 189 -1.02 14.91 -15.75
CA ALA A 189 0.16 15.21 -16.56
C ALA A 189 0.40 14.23 -17.73
N GLY A 190 -0.22 13.04 -17.73
CA GLY A 190 -0.04 12.03 -18.77
C GLY A 190 1.25 11.24 -18.66
#